data_AF-A0A956GZT9-F1
#
_entry.id   AF-A0A956GZT9-F1
#
_cell.length_a   1.000
_cell.length_b   1.000
_cell.length_c   1.000
_cell.angle_alpha   90.00
_cell.angle_beta   90.00
_cell.angle_gamma   90.00
#
_symmetry.space_group_name_H-M   'P 1'
#
loop_
_entity.id
_entity.type
_entity.pdbx_description
1 polymer ?
#
loop_
_entity_poly.entity_id
_entity_poly.type
_entity_poly.pdbx_seq_one_letter_code
_entity_poly.pdbx_strand_id
1 'polypeptide(L)'
;LLLDRANVSKHHLRFRRVQGGVEVLDLESTNGTYVNGRRIAQPRRVRRSDRIYVGDFILMLDGDDPAIAPRERAELPIAGKDGKVRRTPVGIPPEQSERGEALPGVATTEEAEGDDTLMTSARKVAAPGVESAFLDRIASRVIQTALVNIQGVDPLQSAAVSDRDREQATALIDAMIGEMRRSGEIEPEVELEPLKGRIARELLELGPLTELMQDDEVVEIQVVGGGPIRVVREGGNRSSRAELVERRFSGDRALNLACRRLARQWGFLVEGSQILEGKVSDGFYMYSLLPPTQVQTTVLNLRRTRTDANNLSALVQEHVLSEDMREVLRAAIRGARRLLISASGGVNLDRFMNALAGEVPEDMRVVCISDTGHLGANRRSWIRVRRITDPGDTVHLSDSLGLLLRGGVDLLVSQRCRHEDAAAVIDAISGATAGAVISLWGIDSAHALSRLAALSTVASGAIQALTVALARSVDLLVRVSVGVNGEAMQVIELVEPRVKEANQIVHMPIFRAMKGADGSTEFRATGTVPAFIGELTERGISVPMSVFKTAATPPR
;
A
#
# COMPACT_ATOMS: atom_id res chain seq x y z
N LEU A 1 39.60 -10.21 -7.66
CA LEU A 1 38.36 -9.43 -7.53
C LEU A 1 38.65 -8.26 -6.61
N LEU A 2 38.44 -7.03 -7.06
CA LEU A 2 38.56 -5.84 -6.23
C LEU A 2 37.13 -5.39 -5.88
N LEU A 3 36.83 -5.20 -4.59
CA LEU A 3 35.53 -4.73 -4.11
C LEU A 3 35.75 -3.38 -3.41
N ASP A 4 35.26 -2.30 -4.00
CA ASP A 4 35.54 -0.94 -3.55
C ASP A 4 34.47 -0.41 -2.58
N ARG A 5 34.59 -0.76 -1.29
CA ARG A 5 33.78 -0.21 -0.18
C ARG A 5 34.53 -0.28 1.16
N ALA A 6 34.22 0.67 2.05
CA ALA A 6 34.83 0.79 3.38
C ALA A 6 34.56 -0.39 4.34
N ASN A 7 33.55 -1.22 4.10
CA ASN A 7 33.22 -2.40 4.91
C ASN A 7 33.89 -3.70 4.41
N VAL A 8 34.79 -3.62 3.43
CA VAL A 8 35.57 -4.75 2.92
C VAL A 8 37.06 -4.51 3.22
N SER A 9 37.65 -5.35 4.09
CA SER A 9 39.09 -5.31 4.40
C SER A 9 39.97 -5.48 3.14
N LYS A 10 41.16 -4.84 3.13
CA LYS A 10 42.11 -4.88 1.99
C LYS A 10 42.41 -6.29 1.48
N HIS A 11 42.54 -7.25 2.39
CA HIS A 11 42.57 -8.68 2.09
C HIS A 11 41.46 -9.36 2.90
N HIS A 12 40.23 -9.40 2.37
CA HIS A 12 39.06 -9.85 3.14
C HIS A 12 38.93 -11.38 3.17
N LEU A 13 39.03 -12.02 2.00
CA LEU A 13 38.89 -13.46 1.86
C LEU A 13 39.76 -14.00 0.74
N ARG A 14 39.93 -15.32 0.71
CA ARG A 14 40.62 -16.04 -0.36
C ARG A 14 39.82 -17.25 -0.81
N PHE A 15 39.73 -17.43 -2.12
CA PHE A 15 39.29 -18.70 -2.71
C PHE A 15 40.47 -19.62 -2.95
N ARG A 16 40.33 -20.89 -2.57
CA ARG A 16 41.32 -21.94 -2.81
C ARG A 16 40.67 -23.10 -3.53
N ARG A 17 41.24 -23.52 -4.66
CA ARG A 17 40.85 -24.78 -5.31
C ARG A 17 41.48 -25.95 -4.55
N VAL A 18 40.65 -26.93 -4.18
CA VAL A 18 41.05 -28.18 -3.53
C VAL A 18 40.54 -29.37 -4.35
N GLN A 19 41.04 -30.58 -4.13
CA GLN A 19 40.55 -31.75 -4.86
C GLN A 19 39.03 -31.91 -4.67
N GLY A 20 38.29 -31.75 -5.78
CA GLY A 20 36.84 -31.87 -5.84
C GLY A 20 36.04 -30.61 -5.49
N GLY A 21 36.61 -29.42 -5.28
CA GLY A 21 35.81 -28.23 -4.99
C GLY A 21 36.57 -26.91 -4.82
N VAL A 22 35.81 -25.87 -4.49
CA VAL A 22 36.34 -24.56 -4.09
C VAL A 22 36.06 -24.34 -2.61
N GLU A 23 37.07 -23.89 -1.88
CA GLU A 23 36.93 -23.41 -0.50
C GLU A 23 37.07 -21.90 -0.43
N VAL A 24 36.31 -21.28 0.46
CA VAL A 24 36.45 -19.89 0.84
C VAL A 24 37.04 -19.81 2.25
N LEU A 25 38.02 -18.93 2.42
CA LEU A 25 38.70 -18.65 3.67
C LEU A 25 38.56 -17.16 3.99
N ASP A 26 38.15 -16.84 5.21
CA ASP A 26 38.24 -15.47 5.73
C ASP A 26 39.69 -15.16 6.10
N LEU A 27 40.22 -14.01 5.69
CA LEU A 27 41.59 -13.58 5.97
C LEU A 27 41.62 -12.62 7.17
N GLU A 28 40.95 -13.01 8.25
CA GLU A 28 40.79 -12.19 9.47
C GLU A 28 40.15 -10.82 9.16
N SER A 29 39.10 -10.83 8.36
CA SER A 29 38.44 -9.60 7.96
C SER A 29 37.70 -8.94 9.12
N THR A 30 37.65 -7.61 9.11
CA THR A 30 37.05 -6.81 10.19
C THR A 30 35.57 -7.12 10.40
N ASN A 31 34.84 -7.37 9.30
CA ASN A 31 33.39 -7.63 9.34
C ASN A 31 33.03 -9.13 9.20
N GLY A 32 34.01 -9.98 8.90
CA GLY A 32 33.83 -11.40 8.68
C GLY A 32 33.22 -11.75 7.32
N THR A 33 33.59 -12.92 6.80
CA THR A 33 32.95 -13.56 5.66
C THR A 33 31.80 -14.48 6.11
N TYR A 34 30.67 -14.47 5.41
CA TYR A 34 29.53 -15.35 5.71
C TYR A 34 29.17 -16.22 4.51
N VAL A 35 28.79 -17.47 4.75
CA VAL A 35 28.29 -18.39 3.71
C VAL A 35 26.89 -18.84 4.10
N ASN A 36 25.89 -18.48 3.28
CA ASN A 36 24.46 -18.67 3.52
C ASN A 36 24.03 -18.13 4.90
N GLY A 37 24.46 -16.91 5.23
CA GLY A 37 24.12 -16.23 6.48
C GLY A 37 24.88 -16.71 7.72
N ARG A 38 25.81 -17.68 7.59
CA ARG A 38 26.64 -18.14 8.72
C ARG A 38 28.09 -17.67 8.55
N ARG A 39 28.63 -16.98 9.56
CA ARG A 39 30.03 -16.55 9.59
C ARG A 39 30.94 -17.77 9.53
N ILE A 40 32.01 -17.69 8.74
CA ILE A 40 33.02 -18.74 8.68
C ILE A 40 34.22 -18.35 9.54
N ALA A 41 34.70 -19.28 10.36
CA ALA A 41 35.92 -19.13 11.16
C ALA A 41 37.04 -20.06 10.69
N GLN A 42 36.72 -21.01 9.80
CA GLN A 42 37.62 -21.98 9.21
C GLN A 42 37.32 -22.09 7.70
N PRO A 43 38.26 -22.58 6.88
CA PRO A 43 38.03 -22.81 5.45
C PRO A 43 36.74 -23.60 5.23
N ARG A 44 35.86 -23.06 4.37
CA ARG A 44 34.57 -23.67 4.10
C ARG A 44 34.40 -23.96 2.62
N ARG A 45 34.06 -25.21 2.29
CA ARG A 45 33.74 -25.61 0.92
C ARG A 45 32.42 -24.97 0.48
N VAL A 46 32.42 -24.43 -0.74
CA VAL A 46 31.30 -23.68 -1.33
C VAL A 46 30.88 -24.27 -2.68
N ARG A 47 29.59 -24.22 -2.96
CA ARG A 47 28.92 -24.73 -4.18
C ARG A 47 28.23 -23.59 -4.94
N ARG A 48 27.70 -23.86 -6.15
CA ARG A 48 27.04 -22.85 -7.02
C ARG A 48 25.82 -22.19 -6.38
N SER A 49 25.15 -22.93 -5.48
CA SER A 49 23.97 -22.45 -4.76
C SER A 49 24.30 -21.67 -3.48
N ASP A 50 25.57 -21.61 -3.08
CA ASP A 50 25.97 -20.91 -1.87
C ASP A 50 26.19 -19.42 -2.14
N ARG A 51 25.61 -18.59 -1.28
CA ARG A 51 25.79 -17.13 -1.27
C ARG A 51 26.88 -16.75 -0.27
N ILE A 52 27.94 -16.10 -0.75
CA ILE A 52 29.08 -15.69 0.05
C ILE A 52 29.00 -14.18 0.28
N TYR A 53 28.79 -13.76 1.51
CA TYR A 53 28.61 -12.36 1.88
C TYR A 53 29.93 -11.76 2.36
N VAL A 54 30.25 -10.58 1.83
CA VAL A 54 31.44 -9.78 2.11
C VAL A 54 31.02 -8.32 2.22
N GLY A 55 30.87 -7.81 3.44
CA GLY A 55 30.23 -6.50 3.63
C GLY A 55 28.83 -6.51 2.99
N ASP A 56 28.57 -5.57 2.07
CA ASP A 56 27.30 -5.45 1.34
C ASP A 56 27.25 -6.30 0.05
N PHE A 57 28.34 -6.96 -0.31
CA PHE A 57 28.42 -7.75 -1.53
C PHE A 57 28.03 -9.20 -1.31
N ILE A 58 27.32 -9.76 -2.30
CA ILE A 58 27.04 -11.19 -2.39
C ILE A 58 27.82 -11.75 -3.57
N LEU A 59 28.79 -12.61 -3.30
CA LEU A 59 29.54 -13.35 -4.29
C LEU A 59 28.89 -14.72 -4.51
N MET A 60 28.78 -15.12 -5.78
CA MET A 60 28.30 -16.43 -6.20
C MET A 60 29.35 -17.06 -7.11
N LEU A 61 29.50 -18.38 -7.05
CA LEU A 61 30.38 -19.11 -7.94
C LEU A 61 29.68 -19.37 -9.28
N ASP A 62 30.35 -19.05 -10.38
CA ASP A 62 29.89 -19.38 -11.73
C ASP A 62 30.90 -20.30 -12.46
N GLY A 63 30.40 -21.21 -13.30
CA GLY A 63 31.18 -22.20 -14.06
C GLY A 63 30.64 -23.64 -14.01
N ASP A 64 30.80 -24.38 -15.12
CA ASP A 64 30.25 -25.74 -15.33
C ASP A 64 31.10 -26.88 -14.72
N ASP A 65 31.84 -26.58 -13.65
CA ASP A 65 32.71 -27.54 -12.97
C ASP A 65 31.85 -28.51 -12.10
N PRO A 66 31.89 -29.84 -12.36
CA PRO A 66 31.10 -30.83 -11.61
C PRO A 66 31.42 -30.86 -10.10
N ALA A 67 32.55 -30.27 -9.71
CA ALA A 67 32.95 -30.04 -8.32
C ALA A 67 32.05 -29.05 -7.53
N ILE A 68 31.13 -28.35 -8.21
CA ILE A 68 30.34 -27.22 -7.67
C ILE A 68 28.81 -27.52 -7.72
N ALA A 69 28.42 -28.78 -7.89
CA ALA A 69 27.02 -29.20 -8.11
C ALA A 69 26.02 -28.76 -7.01
N PRO A 70 24.75 -28.44 -7.36
CA PRO A 70 23.69 -28.09 -6.42
C PRO A 70 23.46 -29.17 -5.36
N ARG A 71 22.96 -28.79 -4.17
CA ARG A 71 22.48 -29.78 -3.19
C ARG A 71 21.22 -30.46 -3.72
N GLU A 72 21.23 -31.78 -3.86
CA GLU A 72 19.99 -32.55 -3.89
C GLU A 72 19.27 -32.37 -2.54
N ARG A 73 17.99 -31.99 -2.59
CA ARG A 73 17.13 -31.90 -1.41
C ARG A 73 16.91 -33.32 -0.88
N ALA A 74 17.21 -33.56 0.39
CA ALA A 74 16.75 -34.76 1.07
C ALA A 74 15.22 -34.68 1.22
N GLU A 75 14.50 -35.49 0.46
CA GLU A 75 13.06 -35.70 0.63
C GLU A 75 12.81 -36.46 1.94
N LEU A 76 11.96 -35.92 2.81
CA LEU A 76 11.41 -36.65 3.95
C LEU A 76 10.36 -37.65 3.44
N PRO A 77 10.32 -38.91 3.90
CA PRO A 77 9.38 -39.89 3.39
C PRO A 77 7.96 -39.58 3.87
N ILE A 78 7.04 -39.35 2.92
CA ILE A 78 5.59 -39.39 3.17
C ILE A 78 5.11 -40.76 2.69
N ALA A 79 4.38 -41.48 3.55
CA ALA A 79 3.90 -42.82 3.30
C ALA A 79 2.64 -42.86 2.41
N GLY A 80 2.74 -43.55 1.25
CA GLY A 80 1.66 -44.17 0.45
C GLY A 80 0.79 -43.21 -0.39
N LYS A 81 0.28 -43.54 -1.59
CA LYS A 81 0.37 -44.71 -2.51
C LYS A 81 0.04 -44.18 -3.92
N ASP A 82 0.83 -44.61 -4.91
CA ASP A 82 0.55 -44.75 -6.35
C ASP A 82 -0.24 -43.67 -7.12
N GLY A 83 0.47 -42.92 -7.99
CA GLY A 83 -0.13 -42.16 -9.08
C GLY A 83 0.90 -41.40 -9.94
N LYS A 84 1.33 -42.00 -11.04
CA LYS A 84 2.41 -41.57 -11.95
C LYS A 84 2.32 -40.09 -12.42
N VAL A 85 3.34 -39.28 -12.14
CA VAL A 85 3.56 -37.96 -12.77
C VAL A 85 4.38 -38.13 -14.05
N ARG A 86 3.80 -37.75 -15.19
CA ARG A 86 4.43 -37.75 -16.52
C ARG A 86 5.16 -36.42 -16.71
N ARG A 87 6.48 -36.46 -16.97
CA ARG A 87 7.28 -35.29 -17.37
C ARG A 87 7.24 -35.14 -18.89
N THR A 88 7.02 -33.93 -19.37
CA THR A 88 7.29 -33.53 -20.76
C THR A 88 8.19 -32.29 -20.75
N PRO A 89 9.22 -32.20 -21.61
CA PRO A 89 10.19 -31.10 -21.60
C PRO A 89 9.63 -29.88 -22.34
N VAL A 90 9.80 -28.68 -21.78
CA VAL A 90 9.61 -27.43 -22.53
C VAL A 90 10.92 -27.09 -23.20
N GLY A 91 10.92 -27.14 -24.53
CA GLY A 91 12.03 -26.76 -25.39
C GLY A 91 12.26 -25.25 -25.42
N ILE A 92 13.54 -24.88 -25.52
CA ILE A 92 14.05 -23.54 -25.74
C ILE A 92 13.85 -23.17 -27.22
N PRO A 93 13.22 -22.02 -27.57
CA PRO A 93 13.31 -21.47 -28.92
C PRO A 93 14.65 -20.73 -29.13
N PRO A 94 15.24 -20.78 -30.33
CA PRO A 94 16.58 -20.25 -30.60
C PRO A 94 16.64 -18.71 -30.69
N GLU A 95 17.79 -18.16 -30.28
CA GLU A 95 18.20 -16.77 -30.45
C GLU A 95 18.32 -16.36 -31.92
N GLN A 96 17.54 -15.39 -32.36
CA GLN A 96 17.90 -14.46 -33.45
C GLN A 96 17.33 -13.07 -33.14
N SER A 97 18.19 -12.15 -32.71
CA SER A 97 17.87 -10.73 -32.51
C SER A 97 18.48 -9.94 -33.68
N GLU A 98 17.63 -9.55 -34.63
CA GLU A 98 17.97 -8.49 -35.58
C GLU A 98 17.93 -7.11 -34.89
N ARG A 99 18.92 -6.29 -35.23
CA ARG A 99 19.11 -4.92 -34.76
C ARG A 99 17.96 -4.01 -35.25
N GLY A 100 17.46 -3.15 -34.35
CA GLY A 100 16.54 -2.05 -34.67
C GLY A 100 16.77 -0.83 -33.76
N GLU A 101 17.47 0.15 -34.33
CA GLU A 101 17.62 1.60 -34.08
C GLU A 101 17.31 2.25 -32.71
N ALA A 102 18.32 3.01 -32.23
CA ALA A 102 18.24 4.00 -31.17
C ALA A 102 17.86 5.39 -31.71
N LEU A 103 17.15 6.17 -30.88
CA LEU A 103 16.93 7.61 -31.08
C LEU A 103 17.92 8.45 -30.23
N PRO A 104 18.21 9.70 -30.64
CA PRO A 104 19.56 10.26 -30.59
C PRO A 104 19.81 11.28 -29.45
N GLY A 105 21.08 11.30 -29.00
CA GLY A 105 21.89 12.50 -28.84
C GLY A 105 21.70 13.37 -27.58
N VAL A 106 22.70 13.33 -26.68
CA VAL A 106 23.45 14.54 -26.25
C VAL A 106 24.92 14.15 -26.09
N ALA A 107 25.79 15.03 -26.56
CA ALA A 107 27.15 14.81 -27.01
C ALA A 107 28.19 14.50 -25.92
N THR A 108 29.19 13.73 -26.36
CA THR A 108 30.52 13.51 -25.79
C THR A 108 31.39 14.77 -25.87
N THR A 109 32.21 15.00 -24.85
CA THR A 109 33.53 15.64 -25.01
C THR A 109 34.56 14.80 -24.28
N GLU A 110 35.71 14.72 -24.93
CA GLU A 110 36.77 13.71 -24.82
C GLU A 110 37.72 13.89 -23.62
N GLU A 111 38.54 12.85 -23.50
CA GLU A 111 39.57 12.54 -22.52
C GLU A 111 40.67 13.61 -22.37
N ALA A 112 41.20 13.72 -21.14
CA ALA A 112 42.55 14.17 -20.89
C ALA A 112 43.14 13.38 -19.70
N GLU A 113 44.25 12.71 -19.94
CA GLU A 113 45.08 12.00 -18.97
C GLU A 113 45.78 12.96 -17.98
N GLY A 114 45.94 12.49 -16.74
CA GLY A 114 46.97 12.97 -15.79
C GLY A 114 46.55 14.10 -14.84
N ASP A 115 46.23 13.76 -13.58
CA ASP A 115 47.09 14.10 -12.43
C ASP A 115 46.53 13.47 -11.14
N ASP A 116 47.46 13.09 -10.28
CA ASP A 116 47.29 12.37 -9.03
C ASP A 116 46.74 13.33 -7.95
N THR A 117 45.43 13.54 -7.88
CA THR A 117 44.73 14.14 -6.73
C THR A 117 43.22 13.94 -6.85
N LEU A 118 42.68 12.86 -6.27
CA LEU A 118 41.24 12.73 -6.03
C LEU A 118 40.82 13.65 -4.88
N MET A 119 40.74 14.94 -5.19
CA MET A 119 39.80 15.88 -4.61
C MET A 119 38.40 15.52 -5.11
N THR A 120 37.53 15.00 -4.24
CA THR A 120 36.08 15.06 -4.45
C THR A 120 35.35 15.50 -3.17
N SER A 121 35.07 16.81 -3.15
CA SER A 121 33.85 17.46 -2.62
C SER A 121 33.39 17.20 -1.18
N ALA A 122 34.30 17.35 -0.22
CA ALA A 122 33.97 17.74 1.17
C ALA A 122 34.32 19.21 1.44
N ARG A 123 34.00 20.13 0.52
CA ARG A 123 34.21 21.56 0.71
C ARG A 123 32.95 22.37 0.36
N LYS A 124 32.45 23.05 1.40
CA LYS A 124 31.21 23.83 1.53
C LYS A 124 29.95 22.96 1.53
N VAL A 125 29.27 22.86 2.68
CA VAL A 125 28.20 23.82 3.01
C VAL A 125 28.06 23.98 4.53
N ALA A 126 28.25 25.20 5.01
CA ALA A 126 28.14 25.63 6.41
C ALA A 126 27.02 26.69 6.54
N ALA A 127 25.91 26.50 5.83
CA ALA A 127 24.75 27.38 5.91
C ALA A 127 23.60 26.65 6.64
N PRO A 128 22.89 27.32 7.56
CA PRO A 128 21.67 26.79 8.16
C PRO A 128 20.69 26.36 7.07
N GLY A 129 20.23 25.12 7.12
CA GLY A 129 19.25 24.58 6.16
C GLY A 129 19.83 23.79 4.98
N VAL A 130 21.16 23.70 4.80
CA VAL A 130 21.71 22.92 3.69
C VAL A 130 22.11 21.50 4.11
N GLU A 131 21.50 20.53 3.45
CA GLU A 131 21.56 19.14 3.83
C GLU A 131 22.85 18.44 3.34
N SER A 132 23.73 18.10 4.27
CA SER A 132 24.97 17.36 4.00
C SER A 132 24.81 15.85 4.23
N ALA A 133 25.18 15.05 3.22
CA ALA A 133 25.21 13.58 3.33
C ALA A 133 26.13 13.08 4.46
N PHE A 134 27.07 13.91 4.92
CA PHE A 134 27.88 13.62 6.09
C PHE A 134 27.10 13.74 7.40
N LEU A 135 26.36 14.84 7.57
CA LEU A 135 25.51 15.05 8.76
C LEU A 135 24.41 14.00 8.85
N ASP A 136 23.87 13.55 7.71
CA ASP A 136 22.92 12.44 7.64
C ASP A 136 23.48 11.13 8.21
N ARG A 137 24.76 10.83 7.93
CA ARG A 137 25.45 9.64 8.48
C ARG A 137 25.62 9.75 9.99
N ILE A 138 26.00 10.93 10.48
CA ILE A 138 26.14 11.19 11.92
C ILE A 138 24.81 11.01 12.62
N ALA A 139 23.76 11.65 12.11
CA ALA A 139 22.41 11.55 12.66
C ALA A 139 21.91 10.09 12.66
N SER A 140 22.08 9.36 11.54
CA SER A 140 21.70 7.95 11.45
C SER A 140 22.41 7.07 12.49
N ARG A 141 23.71 7.30 12.75
CA ARG A 141 24.49 6.57 13.76
C ARG A 141 24.00 6.86 15.18
N VAL A 142 23.69 8.12 15.48
CA VAL A 142 23.15 8.52 16.79
C VAL A 142 21.77 7.92 17.01
N ILE A 143 20.87 7.99 16.03
CA ILE A 143 19.52 7.39 16.09
C ILE A 143 19.61 5.88 16.34
N GLN A 144 20.48 5.16 15.61
CA GLN A 144 20.68 3.73 15.83
C GLN A 144 21.14 3.42 17.25
N THR A 145 22.08 4.20 17.77
CA THR A 145 22.62 3.99 19.11
C THR A 145 21.56 4.27 20.17
N ALA A 146 20.76 5.32 20.00
CA ALA A 146 19.69 5.67 20.93
C ALA A 146 18.59 4.58 20.99
N LEU A 147 18.17 4.04 19.85
CA LEU A 147 17.18 2.96 19.80
C LEU A 147 17.63 1.69 20.53
N VAL A 148 18.94 1.41 20.56
CA VAL A 148 19.49 0.25 21.28
C VAL A 148 19.54 0.50 22.79
N ASN A 149 19.83 1.72 23.21
CA ASN A 149 20.07 2.05 24.62
C ASN A 149 18.81 2.52 25.37
N ILE A 150 17.77 2.92 24.65
CA ILE A 150 16.56 3.52 25.24
C ILE A 150 15.35 2.77 24.68
N GLN A 151 14.75 1.89 25.48
CA GLN A 151 13.62 1.09 25.02
C GLN A 151 12.36 1.94 24.76
N GLY A 152 12.13 3.01 25.52
CA GLY A 152 10.92 3.83 25.42
C GLY A 152 10.82 4.71 24.16
N VAL A 153 11.90 4.86 23.39
CA VAL A 153 11.86 5.61 22.11
C VAL A 153 11.49 4.73 20.92
N ASP A 154 11.62 3.40 21.04
CA ASP A 154 11.23 2.48 19.99
C ASP A 154 9.70 2.45 19.88
N PRO A 155 9.12 2.83 18.72
CA PRO A 155 7.68 2.84 18.52
C PRO A 155 7.10 1.44 18.70
N LEU A 156 7.85 0.35 18.48
CA LEU A 156 7.36 -0.99 18.75
C LEU A 156 7.00 -1.20 20.23
N GLN A 157 7.64 -0.48 21.15
CA GLN A 157 7.40 -0.57 22.58
C GLN A 157 6.31 0.41 23.05
N SER A 158 6.38 1.68 22.61
CA SER A 158 5.45 2.72 23.06
C SER A 158 4.92 3.60 21.92
N ALA A 159 3.64 3.98 21.98
CA ALA A 159 3.05 4.94 21.04
C ALA A 159 3.47 6.39 21.35
N ALA A 160 3.76 6.69 22.61
CA ALA A 160 4.18 8.01 23.07
C ALA A 160 5.52 7.88 23.82
N VAL A 161 6.43 8.81 23.56
CA VAL A 161 7.69 8.88 24.29
C VAL A 161 7.45 9.60 25.61
N SER A 162 7.79 8.96 26.74
CA SER A 162 7.65 9.59 28.07
C SER A 162 8.62 10.76 28.22
N ASP A 163 8.32 11.70 29.12
CA ASP A 163 9.23 12.82 29.39
C ASP A 163 10.61 12.33 29.87
N ARG A 164 10.64 11.26 30.65
CA ARG A 164 11.87 10.61 31.10
C ARG A 164 12.69 10.05 29.93
N ASP A 165 12.06 9.32 29.00
CA ASP A 165 12.75 8.76 27.84
C ASP A 165 13.24 9.85 26.89
N ARG A 166 12.47 10.95 26.77
CA ARG A 166 12.85 12.15 26.02
C ARG A 166 14.08 12.83 26.62
N GLU A 167 14.10 13.04 27.94
CA GLU A 167 15.27 13.59 28.64
C GLU A 167 16.50 12.70 28.46
N GLN A 168 16.34 11.38 28.61
CA GLN A 168 17.42 10.42 28.42
C GLN A 168 17.95 10.41 26.98
N ALA A 169 17.07 10.48 25.99
CA ALA A 169 17.45 10.54 24.58
C ALA A 169 18.20 11.83 24.25
N THR A 170 17.72 12.97 24.73
CA THR A 170 18.38 14.27 24.54
C THR A 170 19.78 14.27 25.17
N ALA A 171 19.91 13.77 26.41
CA ALA A 171 21.21 13.67 27.08
C ALA A 171 22.19 12.76 26.32
N LEU A 172 21.71 11.65 25.76
CA LEU A 172 22.52 10.75 24.94
C LEU A 172 22.97 11.42 23.63
N ILE A 173 22.06 12.13 22.96
CA ILE A 173 22.37 12.91 21.74
C ILE A 173 23.47 13.94 22.05
N ASP A 174 23.32 14.70 23.13
CA ASP A 174 24.30 15.70 23.56
C ASP A 174 25.68 15.09 23.84
N ALA A 175 25.71 13.98 24.58
CA ALA A 175 26.95 13.27 24.90
C ALA A 175 27.66 12.78 23.64
N MET A 176 26.94 12.11 22.74
CA MET A 176 27.50 11.53 21.50
C MET A 176 28.00 12.62 20.54
N ILE A 177 27.20 13.67 20.31
CA ILE A 177 27.60 14.77 19.43
C ILE A 177 28.79 15.55 20.03
N GLY A 178 28.80 15.74 21.35
CA GLY A 178 29.92 16.35 22.06
C GLY A 178 31.21 15.53 21.94
N GLU A 179 31.13 14.20 22.01
CA GLU A 179 32.25 13.29 21.81
C GLU A 179 32.78 13.35 20.37
N MET A 180 31.90 13.29 19.37
CA MET A 180 32.28 13.38 17.96
C MET A 180 32.97 14.72 17.62
N ARG A 181 32.57 15.81 18.28
CA ARG A 181 33.28 17.10 18.14
C ARG A 181 34.67 17.07 18.78
N ARG A 182 34.83 16.40 19.93
CA ARG A 182 36.14 16.26 20.60
C ARG A 182 37.08 15.33 19.83
N SER A 183 36.56 14.28 19.19
CA SER A 183 37.36 13.35 18.37
C SER A 183 37.74 13.93 17.00
N GLY A 184 37.19 15.08 16.62
CA GLY A 184 37.39 15.71 15.32
C GLY A 184 36.54 15.10 14.19
N GLU A 185 35.58 14.24 14.52
CA GLU A 185 34.60 13.69 13.57
C GLU A 185 33.53 14.71 13.16
N ILE A 186 33.37 15.83 13.85
CA ILE A 186 32.51 16.95 13.44
C ILE A 186 33.40 18.19 13.36
N GLU A 187 33.43 18.88 12.22
CA GLU A 187 34.26 20.07 12.07
C GLU A 187 33.80 21.19 13.02
N PRO A 188 34.72 22.02 13.54
CA PRO A 188 34.39 23.10 14.46
C PRO A 188 33.39 24.12 13.91
N GLU A 189 33.32 24.31 12.58
CA GLU A 189 32.38 25.23 11.93
C GLU A 189 30.93 24.73 11.88
N VAL A 190 30.68 23.44 12.16
CA VAL A 190 29.33 22.88 12.15
C VAL A 190 28.57 23.34 13.39
N GLU A 191 27.42 23.98 13.18
CA GLU A 191 26.49 24.32 14.27
C GLU A 191 25.83 23.04 14.82
N LEU A 192 26.04 22.77 16.11
CA LEU A 192 25.54 21.53 16.73
C LEU A 192 24.05 21.58 17.03
N GLU A 193 23.50 22.73 17.42
CA GLU A 193 22.11 22.83 17.87
C GLU A 193 21.09 22.47 16.78
N PRO A 194 21.22 22.93 15.52
CA PRO A 194 20.36 22.47 14.42
C PRO A 194 20.44 20.96 14.18
N LEU A 195 21.65 20.37 14.27
CA LEU A 195 21.87 18.94 14.09
C LEU A 195 21.22 18.13 15.20
N LYS A 196 21.43 18.51 16.46
CA LYS A 196 20.80 17.88 17.63
C LYS A 196 19.29 17.96 17.54
N GLY A 197 18.75 19.14 17.21
CA GLY A 197 17.31 19.35 17.04
C GLY A 197 16.73 18.47 15.93
N ARG A 198 17.44 18.30 14.80
CA ARG A 198 17.04 17.37 13.74
C ARG A 198 17.02 15.92 14.23
N ILE A 199 18.09 15.46 14.89
CA ILE A 199 18.19 14.10 15.43
C ILE A 199 17.05 13.85 16.43
N ALA A 200 16.79 14.80 17.34
CA ALA A 200 15.72 14.69 18.32
C ALA A 200 14.34 14.60 17.66
N ARG A 201 14.04 15.42 16.64
CA ARG A 201 12.76 15.33 15.91
C ARG A 201 12.59 14.01 15.16
N GLU A 202 13.64 13.50 14.53
CA GLU A 202 13.60 12.21 13.83
C GLU A 202 13.50 11.03 14.82
N LEU A 203 14.19 11.12 15.96
CA LEU A 203 14.20 10.07 16.96
C LEU A 203 12.92 10.06 17.80
N LEU A 204 12.34 11.20 18.13
CA LEU A 204 11.27 11.34 19.14
C LEU A 204 9.91 11.76 18.56
N GLU A 205 9.88 12.32 17.34
CA GLU A 205 8.68 12.86 16.69
C GLU A 205 8.51 12.28 15.26
N LEU A 206 7.93 13.03 14.32
CA LEU A 206 7.74 12.59 12.93
C LEU A 206 8.81 13.15 11.98
N GLY A 207 9.90 13.71 12.53
CA GLY A 207 10.96 14.36 11.75
C GLY A 207 10.42 15.50 10.88
N PRO A 208 10.79 15.59 9.59
CA PRO A 208 10.31 16.63 8.70
C PRO A 208 8.81 16.54 8.36
N LEU A 209 8.13 15.42 8.66
CA LEU A 209 6.71 15.27 8.35
C LEU A 209 5.83 16.17 9.21
N THR A 210 6.23 16.45 10.47
CA THR A 210 5.41 17.27 11.39
C THR A 210 5.02 18.60 10.75
N GLU A 211 6.00 19.34 10.22
CA GLU A 211 5.75 20.65 9.61
C GLU A 211 5.00 20.53 8.28
N LEU A 212 5.32 19.51 7.46
CA LEU A 212 4.65 19.29 6.17
C LEU A 212 3.18 18.90 6.34
N MET A 213 2.84 18.16 7.40
CA MET A 213 1.48 17.74 7.72
C MET A 213 0.65 18.89 8.34
N GLN A 214 1.31 19.86 8.98
CA GLN A 214 0.64 21.07 9.50
C GLN A 214 0.36 22.12 8.42
N ASP A 215 0.99 22.01 7.26
CA ASP A 215 0.84 22.93 6.14
C ASP A 215 -0.42 22.63 5.31
N ASP A 216 -1.46 23.45 5.45
CA ASP A 216 -2.77 23.25 4.81
C ASP A 216 -2.74 23.23 3.28
N GLU A 217 -1.71 23.80 2.65
CA GLU A 217 -1.55 23.73 1.19
C GLU A 217 -1.06 22.36 0.72
N VAL A 218 -0.39 21.59 1.59
CA VAL A 218 0.15 20.27 1.27
C VAL A 218 -0.97 19.22 1.25
N VAL A 219 -1.21 18.65 0.07
CA VAL A 219 -2.22 17.60 -0.14
C VAL A 219 -1.61 16.22 -0.33
N GLU A 220 -0.32 16.13 -0.64
CA GLU A 220 0.37 14.86 -0.75
C GLU A 220 1.83 15.00 -0.32
N ILE A 221 2.35 14.00 0.41
CA ILE A 221 3.75 13.91 0.82
C ILE A 221 4.25 12.52 0.42
N GLN A 222 5.37 12.46 -0.27
CA GLN A 222 5.96 11.21 -0.73
C GLN A 222 7.44 11.15 -0.38
N VAL A 223 7.85 10.02 0.18
CA VAL A 223 9.22 9.80 0.63
C VAL A 223 9.63 8.36 0.33
N VAL A 224 10.86 8.17 -0.14
CA VAL A 224 11.47 6.85 -0.35
C VAL A 224 12.81 6.84 0.38
N GLY A 225 12.88 6.09 1.48
CA GLY A 225 14.03 6.01 2.38
C GLY A 225 14.56 7.37 2.84
N GLY A 226 15.88 7.56 2.77
CA GLY A 226 16.54 8.85 3.03
C GLY A 226 16.60 9.79 1.81
N GLY A 227 15.79 9.52 0.77
CA GLY A 227 15.72 10.36 -0.43
C GLY A 227 15.01 11.70 -0.20
N PRO A 228 14.99 12.58 -1.22
CA PRO A 228 14.30 13.86 -1.13
C PRO A 228 12.79 13.66 -0.93
N ILE A 229 12.18 14.55 -0.15
CA ILE A 229 10.73 14.54 0.05
C ILE A 229 10.06 15.26 -1.12
N ARG A 230 9.10 14.60 -1.77
CA ARG A 230 8.25 15.20 -2.79
C ARG A 230 6.92 15.60 -2.16
N VAL A 231 6.51 16.84 -2.31
CA VAL A 231 5.20 17.32 -1.86
C VAL A 231 4.36 17.76 -3.05
N VAL A 232 3.05 17.57 -2.96
CA VAL A 232 2.08 18.17 -3.87
C VAL A 232 1.30 19.20 -3.09
N ARG A 233 1.32 20.44 -3.59
CA ARG A 233 0.55 21.55 -3.04
C ARG A 233 -0.65 21.85 -3.92
N GLU A 234 -1.79 22.08 -3.30
CA GLU A 234 -3.01 22.48 -4.00
C GLU A 234 -2.97 23.99 -4.25
N GLY A 235 -2.83 24.39 -5.52
CA GLY A 235 -2.61 25.78 -5.90
C GLY A 235 -3.89 26.60 -6.02
N GLY A 236 -4.86 26.49 -5.10
CA GLY A 236 -6.16 27.17 -5.26
C GLY A 236 -6.78 26.93 -6.66
N ASN A 237 -7.15 27.99 -7.39
CA ASN A 237 -7.65 27.92 -8.79
C ASN A 237 -6.60 27.48 -9.84
N ARG A 238 -5.42 27.00 -9.45
CA ARG A 238 -4.37 26.49 -10.35
C ARG A 238 -4.13 25.01 -10.08
N SER A 239 -3.80 24.26 -11.14
CA SER A 239 -3.45 22.84 -11.08
C SER A 239 -2.40 22.55 -9.99
N SER A 240 -2.62 21.48 -9.23
CA SER A 240 -1.71 21.03 -8.18
C SER A 240 -0.27 20.90 -8.69
N ARG A 241 0.71 21.38 -7.92
CA ARG A 241 2.12 21.39 -8.31
C ARG A 241 2.91 20.44 -7.41
N ALA A 242 3.60 19.49 -8.03
CA ALA A 242 4.58 18.67 -7.34
C ALA A 242 5.93 19.40 -7.27
N GLU A 243 6.53 19.44 -6.09
CA GLU A 243 7.86 19.99 -5.87
C GLU A 243 8.69 19.08 -4.97
N LEU A 244 10.01 19.11 -5.15
CA LEU A 244 10.94 18.52 -4.21
C LEU A 244 11.26 19.58 -3.16
N VAL A 245 11.03 19.27 -1.89
CA VAL A 245 11.45 20.15 -0.81
C VAL A 245 12.90 19.88 -0.46
N GLU A 246 13.59 20.91 0.01
CA GLU A 246 14.98 20.79 0.49
C GLU A 246 15.12 19.94 1.75
N ARG A 247 14.03 19.39 2.31
CA ARG A 247 14.04 18.60 3.55
C ARG A 247 14.06 17.10 3.24
N ARG A 248 14.83 16.33 4.03
CA ARG A 248 14.90 14.86 4.00
C ARG A 248 15.16 14.26 5.37
N PHE A 249 14.79 13.00 5.51
CA PHE A 249 15.18 12.19 6.66
C PHE A 249 16.67 11.86 6.61
N SER A 250 17.33 11.82 7.77
CA SER A 250 18.75 11.45 7.84
C SER A 250 19.05 10.03 7.32
N GLY A 251 18.03 9.18 7.21
CA GLY A 251 18.13 7.86 6.61
C GLY A 251 16.83 7.06 6.66
N ASP A 252 16.84 5.88 6.04
CA ASP A 252 15.67 4.99 5.95
C ASP A 252 15.07 4.65 7.32
N ARG A 253 15.95 4.44 8.32
CA ARG A 253 15.54 4.10 9.69
C ARG A 253 14.74 5.23 10.35
N ALA A 254 15.08 6.49 10.09
CA ALA A 254 14.35 7.64 10.62
C ALA A 254 12.95 7.76 10.00
N LEU A 255 12.83 7.52 8.68
CA LEU A 255 11.52 7.44 8.02
C LEU A 255 10.69 6.28 8.57
N ASN A 256 11.29 5.09 8.74
CA ASN A 256 10.62 3.91 9.30
C ASN A 256 10.06 4.19 10.70
N LEU A 257 10.86 4.83 11.55
CA LEU A 257 10.50 5.28 12.89
C LEU A 257 9.28 6.22 12.85
N ALA A 258 9.30 7.22 11.96
CA ALA A 258 8.18 8.14 11.77
C ALA A 258 6.91 7.41 11.31
N CYS A 259 6.99 6.52 10.31
CA CYS A 259 5.84 5.73 9.83
C CYS A 259 5.24 4.87 10.94
N ARG A 260 6.07 4.14 11.70
CA ARG A 260 5.63 3.28 12.81
C ARG A 260 5.00 4.08 13.95
N ARG A 261 5.57 5.23 14.28
CA ARG A 261 5.04 6.14 15.31
C ARG A 261 3.69 6.71 14.90
N LEU A 262 3.58 7.23 13.68
CA LEU A 262 2.35 7.78 13.12
C LEU A 262 1.23 6.73 13.10
N ALA A 263 1.56 5.50 12.69
CA ALA A 263 0.65 4.37 12.72
C ALA A 263 0.18 4.05 14.17
N ARG A 264 1.07 3.93 15.15
CA ARG A 264 0.62 3.59 16.52
C ARG A 264 -0.22 4.67 17.17
N GLN A 265 0.11 5.95 16.94
CA GLN A 265 -0.70 7.06 17.45
C GLN A 265 -2.17 6.98 16.99
N TRP A 266 -2.40 6.39 15.83
CA TRP A 266 -3.74 6.18 15.26
C TRP A 266 -4.32 4.78 15.46
N GLY A 267 -3.72 3.98 16.34
CA GLY A 267 -4.25 2.68 16.76
C GLY A 267 -4.01 1.55 15.76
N PHE A 268 -3.13 1.73 14.79
CA PHE A 268 -2.68 0.62 13.95
C PHE A 268 -1.86 -0.36 14.77
N LEU A 269 -2.07 -1.67 14.53
CA LEU A 269 -1.12 -2.67 14.98
C LEU A 269 0.11 -2.60 14.06
N VAL A 270 1.29 -2.42 14.65
CA VAL A 270 2.53 -2.14 13.91
C VAL A 270 3.55 -3.27 14.04
N GLU A 271 3.39 -4.15 15.02
CA GLU A 271 4.33 -5.24 15.30
C GLU A 271 4.27 -6.29 14.17
N GLY A 272 5.42 -6.55 13.54
CA GLY A 272 5.51 -7.48 12.41
C GLY A 272 4.96 -6.96 11.07
N SER A 273 4.13 -5.91 11.08
CA SER A 273 3.53 -5.35 9.87
C SER A 273 4.57 -4.69 8.95
N GLN A 274 4.55 -5.07 7.67
CA GLN A 274 5.36 -4.47 6.61
C GLN A 274 4.55 -3.55 5.71
N ILE A 275 3.24 -3.60 5.78
CA ILE A 275 2.33 -2.75 5.03
C ILE A 275 1.51 -1.99 6.05
N LEU A 276 1.56 -0.65 5.99
CA LEU A 276 0.75 0.24 6.80
C LEU A 276 -0.15 1.05 5.88
N GLU A 277 -1.45 0.94 6.07
CA GLU A 277 -2.42 1.60 5.21
C GLU A 277 -3.63 2.09 6.00
N GLY A 278 -3.91 3.39 6.00
CA GLY A 278 -5.12 3.94 6.61
C GLY A 278 -5.03 5.43 7.00
N LYS A 279 -6.08 5.96 7.62
CA LYS A 279 -6.15 7.37 8.02
C LYS A 279 -5.26 7.64 9.23
N VAL A 280 -4.49 8.71 9.17
CA VAL A 280 -3.58 9.20 10.20
C VAL A 280 -3.93 10.66 10.54
N SER A 281 -3.05 11.37 11.24
CA SER A 281 -3.32 12.73 11.71
C SER A 281 -3.51 13.72 10.56
N ASP A 282 -4.09 14.88 10.88
CA ASP A 282 -4.16 16.04 9.99
C ASP A 282 -4.90 15.76 8.66
N GLY A 283 -5.83 14.81 8.70
CA GLY A 283 -6.64 14.41 7.54
C GLY A 283 -5.88 13.56 6.52
N PHE A 284 -4.64 13.17 6.78
CA PHE A 284 -3.87 12.33 5.85
C PHE A 284 -4.32 10.88 5.88
N TYR A 285 -4.27 10.25 4.71
CA TYR A 285 -4.32 8.81 4.55
C TYR A 285 -2.93 8.33 4.15
N MET A 286 -2.41 7.39 4.92
CA MET A 286 -1.08 6.84 4.78
C MET A 286 -1.09 5.55 3.97
N TYR A 287 -0.11 5.43 3.09
CA TYR A 287 0.32 4.22 2.42
C TYR A 287 1.82 4.07 2.67
N SER A 288 2.23 3.07 3.43
CA SER A 288 3.63 2.82 3.70
C SER A 288 3.99 1.34 3.56
N LEU A 289 5.16 1.11 2.98
CA LEU A 289 5.79 -0.20 2.88
C LEU A 289 7.10 -0.14 3.66
N LEU A 290 7.22 -1.00 4.67
CA LEU A 290 8.37 -1.08 5.56
C LEU A 290 9.23 -2.31 5.20
N PRO A 291 10.57 -2.23 5.28
CA PRO A 291 11.43 -3.41 5.16
C PRO A 291 11.36 -4.32 6.41
N PRO A 292 11.60 -5.64 6.26
CA PRO A 292 12.03 -6.33 5.04
C PRO A 292 10.87 -6.76 4.13
N THR A 293 10.87 -6.30 2.88
CA THR A 293 9.99 -6.80 1.79
C THR A 293 10.80 -6.96 0.50
N GLN A 294 10.14 -7.19 -0.64
CA GLN A 294 10.78 -7.08 -1.96
C GLN A 294 11.36 -5.67 -2.20
N VAL A 295 10.79 -4.67 -1.54
CA VAL A 295 11.33 -3.31 -1.48
C VAL A 295 12.21 -3.18 -0.23
N GLN A 296 13.50 -2.91 -0.45
CA GLN A 296 14.52 -2.86 0.62
C GLN A 296 14.58 -1.50 1.34
N THR A 297 13.75 -0.55 0.93
CA THR A 297 13.64 0.78 1.53
C THR A 297 12.22 1.03 2.01
N THR A 298 12.09 1.87 3.02
CA THR A 298 10.82 2.37 3.51
C THR A 298 10.23 3.31 2.46
N VAL A 299 8.99 3.04 2.05
CA VAL A 299 8.21 3.90 1.16
C VAL A 299 7.08 4.52 1.96
N LEU A 300 6.86 5.82 1.82
CA LEU A 300 5.75 6.54 2.42
C LEU A 300 5.06 7.41 1.37
N ASN A 301 3.74 7.31 1.32
CA ASN A 301 2.86 8.24 0.62
C ASN A 301 1.74 8.63 1.58
N LEU A 302 1.65 9.91 1.92
CA LEU A 302 0.56 10.51 2.69
C LEU A 302 -0.29 11.34 1.73
N ARG A 303 -1.61 11.14 1.72
CA ARG A 303 -2.55 11.95 0.93
C ARG A 303 -3.59 12.60 1.85
N ARG A 304 -3.62 13.93 1.88
CA ARG A 304 -4.57 14.69 2.69
C ARG A 304 -5.97 14.53 2.08
N THR A 305 -6.92 14.12 2.91
CA THR A 305 -8.34 14.13 2.61
C THR A 305 -8.94 15.38 3.24
N ARG A 306 -9.35 16.35 2.41
CA ARG A 306 -9.86 17.66 2.88
C ARG A 306 -11.32 17.65 3.35
N THR A 307 -12.02 16.52 3.25
CA THR A 307 -13.46 16.47 3.54
C THR A 307 -13.77 15.48 4.66
N ASP A 308 -14.27 16.00 5.79
CA ASP A 308 -14.79 15.19 6.90
C ASP A 308 -16.24 14.72 6.66
N ALA A 309 -16.93 15.31 5.68
CA ALA A 309 -18.28 14.96 5.32
C ALA A 309 -18.33 13.55 4.71
N ASN A 310 -18.74 12.57 5.52
CA ASN A 310 -18.75 11.15 5.19
C ASN A 310 -20.16 10.55 5.31
N ASN A 311 -21.20 11.35 5.05
CA ASN A 311 -22.60 10.91 5.02
C ASN A 311 -23.24 11.26 3.67
N LEU A 312 -24.32 10.58 3.30
CA LEU A 312 -24.92 10.78 1.98
C LEU A 312 -25.50 12.19 1.80
N SER A 313 -25.98 12.85 2.85
CA SER A 313 -26.51 14.22 2.75
C SER A 313 -25.44 15.22 2.33
N ALA A 314 -24.24 15.10 2.88
CA ALA A 314 -23.12 15.94 2.49
C ALA A 314 -22.64 15.64 1.05
N LEU A 315 -22.66 14.37 0.63
CA LEU A 315 -22.39 14.01 -0.76
C LEU A 315 -23.41 14.62 -1.74
N VAL A 316 -24.67 14.80 -1.33
CA VAL A 316 -25.67 15.53 -2.12
C VAL A 316 -25.36 17.03 -2.17
N GLN A 317 -25.00 17.65 -1.04
CA GLN A 317 -24.65 19.07 -0.97
C GLN A 317 -23.44 19.43 -1.84
N GLU A 318 -22.47 18.51 -1.94
CA GLU A 318 -21.29 18.64 -2.80
C GLU A 318 -21.52 18.17 -4.24
N HIS A 319 -22.77 17.84 -4.60
CA HIS A 319 -23.15 17.42 -5.95
C HIS A 319 -22.39 16.17 -6.45
N VAL A 320 -22.04 15.26 -5.53
CA VAL A 320 -21.47 13.94 -5.84
C VAL A 320 -22.57 13.00 -6.36
N LEU A 321 -23.78 13.12 -5.82
CA LEU A 321 -24.99 12.44 -6.29
C LEU A 321 -26.21 13.34 -6.10
N SER A 322 -27.32 13.03 -6.78
CA SER A 322 -28.58 13.74 -6.54
C SER A 322 -29.32 13.25 -5.30
N GLU A 323 -30.25 14.06 -4.80
CA GLU A 323 -31.16 13.68 -3.72
C GLU A 323 -31.97 12.41 -4.09
N ASP A 324 -32.42 12.31 -5.33
CA ASP A 324 -33.12 11.14 -5.86
C ASP A 324 -32.27 9.87 -5.79
N MET A 325 -30.99 9.94 -6.16
CA MET A 325 -30.05 8.82 -6.02
C MET A 325 -29.84 8.45 -4.55
N ARG A 326 -29.80 9.45 -3.64
CA ARG A 326 -29.65 9.23 -2.21
C ARG A 326 -30.80 8.38 -1.67
N GLU A 327 -32.03 8.71 -2.02
CA GLU A 327 -33.20 7.97 -1.55
C GLU A 327 -33.17 6.50 -2.01
N VAL A 328 -32.75 6.23 -3.25
CA VAL A 328 -32.56 4.86 -3.76
C VAL A 328 -31.47 4.11 -2.99
N LEU A 329 -30.30 4.72 -2.80
CA LEU A 329 -29.18 4.09 -2.08
C LEU A 329 -29.55 3.79 -0.62
N ARG A 330 -30.18 4.75 0.04
CA ARG A 330 -30.64 4.63 1.42
C ARG A 330 -31.65 3.49 1.57
N ALA A 331 -32.65 3.43 0.70
CA ALA A 331 -33.65 2.37 0.71
C ALA A 331 -33.03 0.99 0.43
N ALA A 332 -32.09 0.91 -0.52
CA ALA A 332 -31.39 -0.33 -0.84
C ALA A 332 -30.55 -0.84 0.35
N ILE A 333 -29.83 0.04 1.05
CA ILE A 333 -29.04 -0.31 2.24
C ILE A 333 -29.94 -0.75 3.40
N ARG A 334 -30.97 0.04 3.72
CA ARG A 334 -31.91 -0.28 4.81
C ARG A 334 -32.70 -1.56 4.58
N GLY A 335 -32.94 -1.91 3.31
CA GLY A 335 -33.56 -3.18 2.94
C GLY A 335 -32.60 -4.34 2.75
N ALA A 336 -31.33 -4.19 3.15
CA ALA A 336 -30.26 -5.18 3.00
C ALA A 336 -30.18 -5.72 1.57
N ARG A 337 -30.11 -4.84 0.57
CA ARG A 337 -29.88 -5.23 -0.83
C ARG A 337 -28.41 -5.48 -1.11
N ARG A 338 -28.14 -6.16 -2.24
CA ARG A 338 -26.80 -6.52 -2.70
C ARG A 338 -26.29 -5.44 -3.66
N LEU A 339 -25.47 -4.55 -3.13
CA LEU A 339 -24.88 -3.42 -3.83
C LEU A 339 -23.44 -3.76 -4.24
N LEU A 340 -23.12 -3.50 -5.51
CA LEU A 340 -21.76 -3.55 -6.04
C LEU A 340 -21.29 -2.15 -6.42
N ILE A 341 -20.30 -1.62 -5.72
CA ILE A 341 -19.73 -0.30 -5.93
C ILE A 341 -18.46 -0.44 -6.77
N SER A 342 -18.48 0.10 -7.98
CA SER A 342 -17.32 0.15 -8.87
C SER A 342 -16.72 1.55 -8.87
N ALA A 343 -15.47 1.67 -8.42
CA ALA A 343 -14.75 2.95 -8.43
C ALA A 343 -13.65 3.00 -9.51
N SER A 344 -13.42 4.18 -10.08
CA SER A 344 -12.32 4.47 -11.02
C SER A 344 -11.78 5.88 -10.84
N GLY A 345 -10.63 6.19 -11.45
CA GLY A 345 -10.13 7.57 -11.55
C GLY A 345 -9.59 8.19 -10.26
N GLY A 346 -9.16 7.38 -9.29
CA GLY A 346 -8.52 7.90 -8.06
C GLY A 346 -9.47 8.62 -7.10
N VAL A 347 -10.78 8.37 -7.22
CA VAL A 347 -11.81 8.88 -6.30
C VAL A 347 -11.63 8.37 -4.88
N ASN A 348 -12.16 9.11 -3.91
CA ASN A 348 -12.15 8.73 -2.50
C ASN A 348 -13.26 7.70 -2.21
N LEU A 349 -13.04 6.45 -2.63
CA LEU A 349 -13.96 5.33 -2.39
C LEU A 349 -14.22 5.12 -0.90
N ASP A 350 -13.23 5.33 -0.06
CA ASP A 350 -13.33 5.16 1.39
C ASP A 350 -14.35 6.13 2.00
N ARG A 351 -14.35 7.39 1.53
CA ARG A 351 -15.36 8.38 1.90
C ARG A 351 -16.76 7.93 1.47
N PHE A 352 -16.91 7.44 0.24
CA PHE A 352 -18.19 6.98 -0.28
C PHE A 352 -18.72 5.76 0.50
N MET A 353 -17.85 4.78 0.77
CA MET A 353 -18.20 3.60 1.56
C MET A 353 -18.60 3.95 2.99
N ASN A 354 -17.93 4.92 3.63
CA ASN A 354 -18.33 5.40 4.95
C ASN A 354 -19.72 6.08 4.93
N ALA A 355 -20.05 6.80 3.85
CA ALA A 355 -21.37 7.38 3.68
C ALA A 355 -22.47 6.32 3.56
N LEU A 356 -22.22 5.23 2.83
CA LEU A 356 -23.13 4.09 2.77
C LEU A 356 -23.23 3.37 4.13
N ALA A 357 -22.10 3.15 4.81
CA ALA A 357 -22.08 2.56 6.15
C ALA A 357 -22.92 3.36 7.16
N GLY A 358 -22.97 4.69 7.00
CA GLY A 358 -23.81 5.59 7.77
C GLY A 358 -25.31 5.26 7.70
N GLU A 359 -25.80 4.75 6.57
CA GLU A 359 -27.22 4.44 6.36
C GLU A 359 -27.64 3.04 6.84
N VAL A 360 -26.68 2.19 7.22
CA VAL A 360 -26.95 0.85 7.74
C VAL A 360 -27.65 0.96 9.10
N PRO A 361 -28.82 0.31 9.30
CA PRO A 361 -29.50 0.27 10.59
C PRO A 361 -28.64 -0.32 11.72
N GLU A 362 -28.78 0.19 12.94
CA GLU A 362 -27.98 -0.23 14.11
C GLU A 362 -28.31 -1.65 14.60
N ASP A 363 -29.50 -2.14 14.27
CA ASP A 363 -30.01 -3.49 14.60
C ASP A 363 -29.55 -4.57 13.62
N MET A 364 -28.94 -4.19 12.48
CA MET A 364 -28.35 -5.17 11.56
C MET A 364 -27.06 -5.76 12.13
N ARG A 365 -26.94 -7.09 12.06
CA ARG A 365 -25.69 -7.79 12.31
C ARG A 365 -24.81 -7.73 11.07
N VAL A 366 -23.76 -6.92 11.15
CA VAL A 366 -22.86 -6.64 10.03
C VAL A 366 -21.52 -7.31 10.22
N VAL A 367 -21.02 -7.97 9.18
CA VAL A 367 -19.60 -8.31 9.05
C VAL A 367 -18.94 -7.28 8.14
N CYS A 368 -17.89 -6.62 8.61
CA CYS A 368 -17.18 -5.60 7.86
C CYS A 368 -15.73 -6.03 7.60
N ILE A 369 -15.40 -6.28 6.34
CA ILE A 369 -14.05 -6.58 5.89
C ILE A 369 -13.37 -5.27 5.48
N SER A 370 -12.39 -4.83 6.26
CA SER A 370 -11.61 -3.61 5.99
C SER A 370 -10.22 -3.73 6.59
N ASP A 371 -9.20 -3.34 5.82
CA ASP A 371 -7.80 -3.37 6.26
C ASP A 371 -7.46 -2.21 7.20
N THR A 372 -8.19 -1.10 7.09
CA THR A 372 -7.92 0.13 7.84
C THR A 372 -8.60 0.17 9.20
N GLY A 373 -9.62 -0.68 9.40
CA GLY A 373 -10.44 -0.69 10.62
C GLY A 373 -11.35 0.54 10.80
N HIS A 374 -11.32 1.52 9.88
CA HIS A 374 -12.10 2.75 9.97
C HIS A 374 -13.55 2.60 9.51
N LEU A 375 -13.79 1.76 8.50
CA LEU A 375 -15.14 1.52 8.00
C LEU A 375 -15.99 0.90 9.12
N GLY A 376 -17.04 1.61 9.54
CA GLY A 376 -17.86 1.20 10.68
C GLY A 376 -17.16 1.28 12.04
N ALA A 377 -16.06 2.05 12.19
CA ALA A 377 -15.33 2.14 13.46
C ALA A 377 -16.20 2.61 14.64
N ASN A 378 -17.18 3.48 14.37
CA ASN A 378 -18.13 3.97 15.37
C ASN A 378 -19.28 2.98 15.66
N ARG A 379 -19.37 1.87 14.92
CA ARG A 379 -20.43 0.87 15.02
C ARG A 379 -19.97 -0.30 15.87
N ARG A 380 -20.24 -0.24 17.17
CA ARG A 380 -19.77 -1.24 18.16
C ARG A 380 -20.34 -2.65 17.93
N SER A 381 -21.52 -2.76 17.30
CA SER A 381 -22.17 -4.04 17.00
C SER A 381 -21.57 -4.77 15.79
N TRP A 382 -20.71 -4.10 15.01
CA TRP A 382 -20.15 -4.68 13.79
C TRP A 382 -19.02 -5.64 14.10
N ILE A 383 -19.04 -6.79 13.44
CA ILE A 383 -17.95 -7.76 13.46
C ILE A 383 -16.92 -7.32 12.42
N ARG A 384 -15.81 -6.74 12.88
CA ARG A 384 -14.74 -6.24 12.00
C ARG A 384 -13.71 -7.32 11.73
N VAL A 385 -13.40 -7.54 10.46
CA VAL A 385 -12.43 -8.53 9.98
C VAL A 385 -11.37 -7.82 9.15
N ARG A 386 -10.09 -8.06 9.46
CA ARG A 386 -8.93 -7.57 8.69
C ARG A 386 -8.44 -8.67 7.76
N ARG A 387 -7.91 -8.32 6.58
CA ARG A 387 -7.24 -9.32 5.72
C ARG A 387 -5.84 -9.69 6.22
N ILE A 388 -5.17 -8.77 6.91
CA ILE A 388 -3.82 -8.97 7.45
C ILE A 388 -3.92 -9.84 8.71
N THR A 389 -3.25 -11.00 8.68
CA THR A 389 -3.07 -11.92 9.81
C THR A 389 -1.82 -11.54 10.61
N ASP A 390 -1.89 -11.67 11.93
CA ASP A 390 -0.78 -11.33 12.82
C ASP A 390 0.25 -12.48 12.87
N PRO A 391 1.55 -12.23 13.15
CA PRO A 391 2.55 -13.28 13.26
C PRO A 391 2.17 -14.32 14.33
N GLY A 392 1.91 -15.56 13.91
CA GLY A 392 1.45 -16.64 14.79
C GLY A 392 -0.03 -17.01 14.64
N ASP A 393 -0.80 -16.24 13.87
CA ASP A 393 -2.15 -16.65 13.48
C ASP A 393 -2.11 -17.93 12.65
N THR A 394 -2.81 -18.95 13.12
CA THR A 394 -2.93 -20.26 12.45
C THR A 394 -4.25 -20.41 11.71
N VAL A 395 -5.20 -19.51 11.92
CA VAL A 395 -6.53 -19.54 11.29
C VAL A 395 -6.50 -18.70 10.02
N HIS A 396 -6.89 -19.30 8.89
CA HIS A 396 -6.98 -18.57 7.64
C HIS A 396 -8.19 -17.63 7.63
N LEU A 397 -8.07 -16.50 6.91
CA LEU A 397 -9.16 -15.55 6.71
C LEU A 397 -10.43 -16.24 6.17
N SER A 398 -10.26 -17.19 5.24
CA SER A 398 -11.35 -17.98 4.66
C SER A 398 -12.14 -18.77 5.71
N ASP A 399 -11.47 -19.34 6.69
CA ASP A 399 -12.10 -20.13 7.75
C ASP A 399 -12.93 -19.24 8.68
N SER A 400 -12.37 -18.07 9.01
CA SER A 400 -13.04 -17.06 9.83
C SER A 400 -14.29 -16.52 9.13
N LEU A 401 -14.16 -16.11 7.87
CA LEU A 401 -15.29 -15.60 7.09
C LEU A 401 -16.35 -16.68 6.87
N GLY A 402 -15.95 -17.92 6.56
CA GLY A 402 -16.86 -19.04 6.42
C GLY A 402 -17.66 -19.33 7.69
N LEU A 403 -17.04 -19.24 8.86
CA LEU A 403 -17.73 -19.38 10.15
C LEU A 403 -18.71 -18.22 10.38
N LEU A 404 -18.28 -16.98 10.15
CA LEU A 404 -19.08 -15.78 10.39
C LEU A 404 -20.33 -15.74 9.52
N LEU A 405 -20.20 -16.06 8.23
CA LEU A 405 -21.33 -16.05 7.28
C LEU A 405 -22.39 -17.12 7.63
N ARG A 406 -22.00 -18.24 8.25
CA ARG A 406 -22.96 -19.23 8.78
C ARG A 406 -23.70 -18.76 10.04
N GLY A 407 -23.23 -17.68 10.67
CA GLY A 407 -23.71 -17.20 11.96
C GLY A 407 -24.99 -16.36 11.92
N GLY A 408 -25.67 -16.22 10.77
CA GLY A 408 -26.85 -15.35 10.63
C GLY A 408 -26.45 -13.88 10.55
N VAL A 409 -25.68 -13.52 9.52
CA VAL A 409 -25.25 -12.15 9.24
C VAL A 409 -26.27 -11.52 8.28
N ASP A 410 -26.77 -10.34 8.63
CA ASP A 410 -27.74 -9.62 7.79
C ASP A 410 -27.04 -8.99 6.59
N LEU A 411 -25.89 -8.36 6.82
CA LEU A 411 -25.16 -7.59 5.81
C LEU A 411 -23.66 -7.88 5.84
N LEU A 412 -23.09 -8.26 4.69
CA LEU A 412 -21.64 -8.23 4.50
C LEU A 412 -21.23 -6.90 3.87
N VAL A 413 -20.32 -6.18 4.51
CA VAL A 413 -19.68 -5.00 3.92
C VAL A 413 -18.23 -5.36 3.62
N SER A 414 -17.79 -5.30 2.36
CA SER A 414 -16.38 -5.47 1.99
C SER A 414 -15.85 -4.24 1.27
N GLN A 415 -14.82 -3.66 1.87
CA GLN A 415 -14.11 -2.54 1.30
C GLN A 415 -12.97 -3.03 0.40
N ARG A 416 -12.99 -2.65 -0.87
CA ARG A 416 -11.98 -2.99 -1.88
C ARG A 416 -11.71 -4.49 -1.90
N CYS A 417 -12.72 -5.27 -2.28
CA CYS A 417 -12.64 -6.73 -2.40
C CYS A 417 -11.35 -7.14 -3.11
N ARG A 418 -10.61 -8.06 -2.50
CA ARG A 418 -9.36 -8.62 -2.99
C ARG A 418 -9.52 -10.13 -3.17
N HIS A 419 -8.44 -10.80 -3.58
CA HIS A 419 -8.46 -12.24 -3.80
C HIS A 419 -8.71 -13.02 -2.50
N GLU A 420 -8.21 -12.50 -1.38
CA GLU A 420 -8.23 -13.12 -0.07
C GLU A 420 -9.66 -13.24 0.52
N ASP A 421 -10.56 -12.31 0.19
CA ASP A 421 -11.95 -12.30 0.64
C ASP A 421 -12.98 -12.55 -0.48
N ALA A 422 -12.55 -12.75 -1.73
CA ALA A 422 -13.44 -12.91 -2.88
C ALA A 422 -14.46 -14.04 -2.71
N ALA A 423 -14.05 -15.19 -2.18
CA ALA A 423 -14.96 -16.34 -1.97
C ALA A 423 -16.12 -15.99 -1.03
N ALA A 424 -15.81 -15.39 0.12
CA ALA A 424 -16.81 -14.98 1.11
C ALA A 424 -17.73 -13.87 0.55
N VAL A 425 -17.18 -12.94 -0.23
CA VAL A 425 -17.94 -11.90 -0.92
C VAL A 425 -18.93 -12.50 -1.93
N ILE A 426 -18.49 -13.47 -2.71
CA ILE A 426 -19.33 -14.17 -3.70
C ILE A 426 -20.42 -14.97 -3.01
N ASP A 427 -20.12 -15.66 -1.92
CA ASP A 427 -21.12 -16.41 -1.13
C ASP A 427 -22.19 -15.46 -0.55
N ALA A 428 -21.79 -14.32 0.00
CA ALA A 428 -22.71 -13.31 0.50
C ALA A 428 -23.63 -12.77 -0.59
N ILE A 429 -23.08 -12.39 -1.75
CA ILE A 429 -23.87 -11.97 -2.92
C ILE A 429 -24.81 -13.09 -3.38
N SER A 430 -24.36 -14.34 -3.31
CA SER A 430 -25.12 -15.51 -3.76
C SER A 430 -26.15 -15.99 -2.73
N GLY A 431 -26.30 -15.29 -1.59
CA GLY A 431 -27.39 -15.49 -0.62
C GLY A 431 -26.98 -16.08 0.73
N ALA A 432 -25.68 -16.17 1.05
CA ALA A 432 -25.24 -16.51 2.39
C ALA A 432 -25.60 -15.44 3.44
N THR A 433 -25.89 -14.21 2.99
CA THR A 433 -26.42 -13.10 3.80
C THR A 433 -27.67 -12.51 3.16
N ALA A 434 -28.45 -11.74 3.94
CA ALA A 434 -29.62 -11.06 3.38
C ALA A 434 -29.20 -10.01 2.34
N GLY A 435 -28.14 -9.26 2.63
CA GLY A 435 -27.56 -8.25 1.74
C GLY A 435 -26.04 -8.22 1.73
N ALA A 436 -25.49 -7.41 0.83
CA ALA A 436 -24.06 -7.17 0.75
C ALA A 436 -23.77 -5.77 0.20
N VAL A 437 -22.75 -5.08 0.69
CA VAL A 437 -22.24 -3.83 0.11
C VAL A 437 -20.77 -4.01 -0.18
N ILE A 438 -20.44 -4.22 -1.44
CA ILE A 438 -19.11 -4.63 -1.87
C ILE A 438 -18.54 -3.55 -2.76
N SER A 439 -17.29 -3.17 -2.52
CA SER A 439 -16.58 -2.23 -3.40
C SER A 439 -15.38 -2.87 -4.07
N LEU A 440 -15.09 -2.45 -5.30
CA LEU A 440 -13.91 -2.83 -6.06
C LEU A 440 -13.49 -1.73 -7.03
N TRP A 441 -12.25 -1.80 -7.52
CA TRP A 441 -11.78 -0.97 -8.62
C TRP A 441 -12.25 -1.54 -9.94
N GLY A 442 -12.97 -0.75 -10.73
CA GLY A 442 -13.52 -1.17 -12.01
C GLY A 442 -13.86 0.03 -12.89
N ILE A 443 -13.63 -0.11 -14.20
CA ILE A 443 -13.78 1.00 -15.15
C ILE A 443 -15.23 1.19 -15.61
N ASP A 444 -16.02 0.11 -15.61
CA ASP A 444 -17.43 0.11 -15.98
C ASP A 444 -18.21 -1.05 -15.33
N SER A 445 -19.53 -1.07 -15.55
CA SER A 445 -20.45 -2.03 -14.94
C SER A 445 -20.19 -3.48 -15.36
N ALA A 446 -19.79 -3.72 -16.61
CA ALA A 446 -19.51 -5.06 -17.12
C ALA A 446 -18.17 -5.57 -16.60
N HIS A 447 -17.16 -4.69 -16.56
CA HIS A 447 -15.87 -4.96 -15.96
C HIS A 447 -16.01 -5.26 -14.46
N ALA A 448 -16.86 -4.55 -13.72
CA ALA A 448 -17.04 -4.78 -12.28
C ALA A 448 -17.47 -6.23 -11.96
N LEU A 449 -18.48 -6.75 -12.65
CA LEU A 449 -18.98 -8.12 -12.45
C LEU A 449 -17.95 -9.17 -12.84
N SER A 450 -17.34 -9.02 -14.02
CA SER A 450 -16.33 -9.95 -14.52
C SER A 450 -15.05 -9.93 -13.68
N ARG A 451 -14.66 -8.76 -13.16
CA ARG A 451 -13.54 -8.62 -12.24
C ARG A 451 -13.81 -9.30 -10.92
N LEU A 452 -15.01 -9.14 -10.35
CA LEU A 452 -15.37 -9.85 -9.12
C LEU A 452 -15.30 -11.37 -9.33
N ALA A 453 -15.80 -11.87 -10.47
CA ALA A 453 -15.65 -13.28 -10.84
C ALA A 453 -14.18 -13.69 -11.00
N ALA A 454 -13.34 -12.86 -11.62
CA ALA A 454 -11.91 -13.13 -11.81
C ALA A 454 -11.09 -13.06 -10.51
N LEU A 455 -11.57 -12.36 -9.47
CA LEU A 455 -10.97 -12.38 -8.14
C LEU A 455 -11.17 -13.71 -7.44
N SER A 456 -12.15 -14.51 -7.84
CA SER A 456 -12.32 -15.86 -7.31
C SER A 456 -11.21 -16.80 -7.81
N THR A 457 -10.82 -17.79 -7.01
CA THR A 457 -9.87 -18.87 -7.41
C THR A 457 -10.45 -19.82 -8.46
N VAL A 458 -11.61 -19.49 -9.05
CA VAL A 458 -12.31 -20.33 -10.02
C VAL A 458 -11.46 -20.43 -11.30
N ALA A 459 -11.41 -21.64 -11.86
CA ALA A 459 -10.70 -21.88 -13.12
C ALA A 459 -11.20 -20.93 -14.21
N SER A 460 -10.31 -20.43 -15.07
CA SER A 460 -10.60 -19.40 -16.08
C SER A 460 -11.82 -19.73 -16.97
N GLY A 461 -12.10 -21.01 -17.21
CA GLY A 461 -13.26 -21.47 -17.98
C GLY A 461 -14.63 -21.27 -17.33
N ALA A 462 -14.70 -20.99 -16.02
CA ALA A 462 -15.96 -20.79 -15.30
C ALA A 462 -16.25 -19.32 -14.93
N ILE A 463 -15.33 -18.39 -15.24
CA ILE A 463 -15.50 -16.95 -14.98
C ILE A 463 -16.77 -16.41 -15.62
N GLN A 464 -17.08 -16.81 -16.86
CA GLN A 464 -18.28 -16.30 -17.56
C GLN A 464 -19.56 -16.79 -16.89
N ALA A 465 -19.65 -18.07 -16.52
CA ALA A 465 -20.80 -18.62 -15.81
C ALA A 465 -21.00 -17.94 -14.45
N LEU A 466 -19.91 -17.70 -13.71
CA LEU A 466 -19.95 -16.98 -12.44
C LEU A 466 -20.36 -15.51 -12.63
N THR A 467 -19.86 -14.84 -13.67
CA THR A 467 -20.23 -13.45 -13.99
C THR A 467 -21.74 -13.34 -14.22
N VAL A 468 -22.33 -14.29 -14.95
CA VAL A 468 -23.78 -14.36 -15.17
C VAL A 468 -24.54 -14.63 -13.87
N ALA A 469 -24.03 -15.52 -13.00
CA ALA A 469 -24.65 -15.78 -11.70
C ALA A 469 -24.62 -14.56 -10.77
N LEU A 470 -23.49 -13.84 -10.74
CA LEU A 470 -23.35 -12.58 -9.99
C LEU A 470 -24.29 -11.50 -10.54
N ALA A 471 -24.42 -11.40 -11.87
CA ALA A 471 -25.34 -10.45 -12.51
C ALA A 471 -26.81 -10.68 -12.14
N ARG A 472 -27.22 -11.92 -11.82
CA ARG A 472 -28.58 -12.22 -11.32
C ARG A 472 -28.77 -11.87 -9.84
N SER A 473 -27.67 -11.81 -9.09
CA SER A 473 -27.70 -11.73 -7.63
C SER A 473 -27.46 -10.31 -7.11
N VAL A 474 -26.76 -9.46 -7.87
CA VAL A 474 -26.53 -8.05 -7.55
C VAL A 474 -27.80 -7.24 -7.87
N ASP A 475 -28.36 -6.58 -6.86
CA ASP A 475 -29.58 -5.76 -7.00
C ASP A 475 -29.26 -4.38 -7.62
N LEU A 476 -28.11 -3.80 -7.25
CA LEU A 476 -27.72 -2.46 -7.66
C LEU A 476 -26.21 -2.36 -7.86
N LEU A 477 -25.79 -1.86 -9.01
CA LEU A 477 -24.42 -1.49 -9.31
C LEU A 477 -24.29 0.02 -9.32
N VAL A 478 -23.35 0.54 -8.52
CA VAL A 478 -23.08 1.98 -8.37
C VAL A 478 -21.71 2.28 -8.96
N ARG A 479 -21.65 3.15 -9.98
CA ARG A 479 -20.37 3.60 -10.55
C ARG A 479 -19.97 4.94 -9.99
N VAL A 480 -18.78 4.99 -9.39
CA VAL A 480 -18.19 6.20 -8.84
C VAL A 480 -16.89 6.51 -9.60
N SER A 481 -16.76 7.72 -10.13
CA SER A 481 -15.56 8.14 -10.87
C SER A 481 -15.35 9.64 -10.74
N VAL A 482 -14.26 10.15 -11.30
CA VAL A 482 -14.14 11.58 -11.60
C VAL A 482 -15.34 12.00 -12.44
N GLY A 483 -15.95 13.12 -12.06
CA GLY A 483 -17.17 13.63 -12.64
C GLY A 483 -17.09 13.88 -14.14
N VAL A 484 -18.26 13.94 -14.78
CA VAL A 484 -18.36 14.17 -16.24
C VAL A 484 -17.86 15.56 -16.66
N ASN A 485 -17.74 16.48 -15.72
CA ASN A 485 -17.15 17.80 -15.89
C ASN A 485 -15.61 17.80 -15.69
N GLY A 486 -15.01 16.69 -15.25
CA GLY A 486 -13.56 16.56 -15.02
C GLY A 486 -13.07 17.04 -13.65
N GLU A 487 -13.98 17.33 -12.71
CA GLU A 487 -13.65 17.90 -11.41
C GLU A 487 -13.66 16.85 -10.29
N ALA A 488 -14.74 16.81 -9.50
CA ALA A 488 -14.85 16.06 -8.27
C ALA A 488 -15.35 14.63 -8.49
N MET A 489 -15.25 13.81 -7.43
CA MET A 489 -15.88 12.49 -7.37
C MET A 489 -17.39 12.61 -7.58
N GLN A 490 -17.98 11.79 -8.46
CA GLN A 490 -19.42 11.71 -8.69
C GLN A 490 -19.89 10.27 -8.90
N VAL A 491 -21.16 10.02 -8.60
CA VAL A 491 -21.87 8.81 -9.01
C VAL A 491 -22.27 8.97 -10.49
N ILE A 492 -21.53 8.32 -11.37
CA ILE A 492 -21.71 8.43 -12.82
C ILE A 492 -22.95 7.65 -13.29
N GLU A 493 -23.22 6.51 -12.66
CA GLU A 493 -24.31 5.64 -13.07
C GLU A 493 -24.82 4.79 -11.90
N LEU A 494 -26.14 4.66 -11.80
CA LEU A 494 -26.81 3.61 -11.03
C LEU A 494 -27.41 2.63 -12.02
N VAL A 495 -27.10 1.34 -11.89
CA VAL A 495 -27.47 0.30 -12.86
C VAL A 495 -28.03 -0.91 -12.14
N GLU A 496 -29.14 -1.45 -12.62
CA GLU A 496 -29.59 -2.79 -12.26
C GLU A 496 -29.10 -3.79 -13.32
N PRO A 497 -28.21 -4.74 -12.98
CA PRO A 497 -27.88 -5.83 -13.89
C PRO A 497 -29.07 -6.80 -13.99
N ARG A 498 -29.42 -7.19 -15.21
CA ARG A 498 -30.43 -8.22 -15.50
C ARG A 498 -29.85 -9.26 -16.43
N VAL A 499 -30.33 -10.50 -16.33
CA VAL A 499 -29.93 -11.57 -17.25
C VAL A 499 -31.13 -11.97 -18.09
N LYS A 500 -31.01 -11.84 -19.41
CA LYS A 500 -32.00 -12.27 -20.40
C LYS A 500 -31.80 -13.74 -20.78
N GLU A 501 -32.61 -14.22 -21.71
CA GLU A 501 -32.42 -15.50 -22.39
C GLU A 501 -30.99 -15.63 -22.96
N ALA A 502 -30.51 -16.86 -23.11
CA ALA A 502 -29.13 -17.17 -23.53
C ALA A 502 -28.01 -16.59 -22.63
N ASN A 503 -28.31 -16.30 -21.35
CA ASN A 503 -27.34 -15.79 -20.37
C ASN A 503 -26.72 -14.42 -20.75
N GLN A 504 -27.41 -13.62 -21.57
CA GLN A 504 -26.96 -12.28 -21.91
C GLN A 504 -27.21 -11.33 -20.72
N ILE A 505 -26.15 -10.69 -20.25
CA ILE A 505 -26.24 -9.66 -19.20
C ILE A 505 -26.62 -8.33 -19.86
N VAL A 506 -27.66 -7.69 -19.35
CA VAL A 506 -28.12 -6.36 -19.73
C VAL A 506 -28.06 -5.45 -18.53
N HIS A 507 -27.34 -4.34 -18.69
CA HIS A 507 -27.18 -3.31 -17.67
C HIS A 507 -28.28 -2.27 -17.86
N MET A 508 -29.30 -2.28 -16.99
CA MET A 508 -30.43 -1.35 -17.07
C MET A 508 -30.08 -0.07 -16.28
N PRO A 509 -29.76 1.05 -16.94
CA PRO A 509 -29.42 2.27 -16.23
C PRO A 509 -30.66 2.82 -15.54
N ILE A 510 -30.55 3.16 -14.27
CA ILE A 510 -31.57 3.80 -13.44
C ILE A 510 -31.35 5.31 -13.45
N PHE A 511 -30.08 5.71 -13.28
CA PHE A 511 -29.62 7.10 -13.37
C PHE A 511 -28.30 7.21 -14.12
N ARG A 512 -28.08 8.36 -14.77
CA ARG A 512 -26.83 8.74 -15.42
C ARG A 512 -26.44 10.17 -15.11
N ALA A 513 -25.17 10.39 -14.78
CA ALA A 513 -24.57 11.72 -14.83
C ALA A 513 -24.28 12.11 -16.28
N MET A 514 -24.73 13.29 -16.68
CA MET A 514 -24.46 13.87 -18.00
C MET A 514 -23.92 15.28 -17.84
N LYS A 515 -23.11 15.73 -18.80
CA LYS A 515 -22.67 17.12 -18.83
C LYS A 515 -23.82 18.00 -19.32
N GLY A 516 -24.25 18.94 -18.49
CA GLY A 516 -25.26 19.95 -18.82
C GLY A 516 -24.75 20.95 -19.85
N ALA A 517 -25.67 21.74 -20.41
CA ALA A 517 -25.33 22.73 -21.44
C ALA A 517 -24.41 23.85 -20.91
N ASP A 518 -24.49 24.14 -19.61
CA ASP A 518 -23.65 25.07 -18.86
C ASP A 518 -22.31 24.46 -18.41
N GLY A 519 -22.04 23.20 -18.76
CA GLY A 519 -20.86 22.46 -18.34
C GLY A 519 -20.95 21.85 -16.93
N SER A 520 -22.05 22.10 -16.20
CA SER A 520 -22.32 21.46 -14.92
C SER A 520 -22.64 19.97 -15.09
N THR A 521 -22.76 19.23 -13.98
CA THR A 521 -23.23 17.85 -14.03
C THR A 521 -24.73 17.80 -13.79
N GLU A 522 -25.47 17.11 -14.65
CA GLU A 522 -26.89 16.81 -14.47
C GLU A 522 -27.07 15.31 -14.22
N PHE A 523 -27.68 14.96 -13.08
CA PHE A 523 -28.07 13.58 -12.79
C PHE A 523 -29.47 13.32 -13.33
N ARG A 524 -29.61 12.45 -14.33
CA ARG A 524 -30.89 12.16 -15.00
C ARG A 524 -31.35 10.74 -14.72
N ALA A 525 -32.58 10.60 -14.22
CA ALA A 525 -33.28 9.31 -14.18
C ALA A 525 -33.67 8.87 -15.61
N THR A 526 -33.67 7.56 -15.85
CA THR A 526 -33.95 6.98 -17.17
C THR A 526 -35.41 6.54 -17.36
N GLY A 527 -36.22 6.56 -16.30
CA GLY A 527 -37.53 5.90 -16.27
C GLY A 527 -37.49 4.44 -15.82
N THR A 528 -36.31 3.84 -15.67
CA THR A 528 -36.20 2.45 -15.21
C THR A 528 -36.44 2.36 -13.71
N VAL A 529 -37.43 1.57 -13.32
CA VAL A 529 -37.67 1.20 -11.91
C VAL A 529 -37.00 -0.15 -11.64
N PRO A 530 -36.09 -0.24 -10.65
CA PRO A 530 -35.44 -1.51 -10.29
C PRO A 530 -36.44 -2.52 -9.73
N ALA A 531 -36.23 -3.81 -9.99
CA ALA A 531 -37.12 -4.87 -9.54
C ALA A 531 -37.20 -4.95 -8.00
N PHE A 532 -36.07 -4.72 -7.31
CA PHE A 532 -36.00 -4.78 -5.86
C PHE A 532 -36.87 -3.73 -5.15
N ILE A 533 -37.33 -2.67 -5.83
CA ILE A 533 -38.21 -1.64 -5.23
C ILE A 533 -39.57 -2.23 -4.81
N GLY A 534 -40.11 -3.16 -5.59
CA GLY A 534 -41.36 -3.84 -5.24
C GLY A 534 -41.21 -4.62 -3.93
N GLU A 535 -40.15 -5.41 -3.83
CA GLU A 535 -39.84 -6.18 -2.62
C GLU A 535 -39.52 -5.30 -1.41
N LEU A 536 -38.91 -4.12 -1.59
CA LEU A 536 -38.71 -3.15 -0.51
C LEU A 536 -40.05 -2.61 0.01
N THR A 537 -40.99 -2.33 -0.90
CA THR A 537 -42.31 -1.81 -0.55
C THR A 537 -43.09 -2.81 0.29
N GLU A 538 -43.03 -4.10 -0.04
CA GLU A 538 -43.62 -5.19 0.77
C GLU A 538 -43.04 -5.28 2.18
N ARG A 539 -41.77 -4.89 2.36
CA ARG A 539 -41.08 -4.81 3.65
C ARG A 539 -41.29 -3.47 4.37
N GLY A 540 -42.17 -2.60 3.87
CA GLY A 540 -42.48 -1.29 4.46
C GLY A 540 -41.44 -0.20 4.17
N ILE A 541 -40.48 -0.44 3.28
CA ILE A 541 -39.49 0.55 2.84
C ILE A 541 -39.97 1.16 1.52
N SER A 542 -40.52 2.38 1.59
CA SER A 542 -41.05 3.07 0.42
C SER A 542 -40.02 4.00 -0.22
N VAL A 543 -39.94 3.96 -1.56
CA VAL A 543 -39.22 4.95 -2.38
C VAL A 543 -40.25 5.66 -3.26
N PRO A 544 -40.31 7.00 -3.26
CA PRO A 544 -41.25 7.73 -4.09
C PRO A 544 -41.02 7.46 -5.58
N MET A 545 -42.06 7.07 -6.33
CA MET A 545 -41.93 6.79 -7.77
C MET A 545 -41.52 8.02 -8.60
N SER A 546 -41.67 9.24 -8.06
CA SER A 546 -41.19 10.47 -8.67
C SER A 546 -39.67 10.47 -8.90
N VAL A 547 -38.91 9.77 -8.06
CA VAL A 547 -37.45 9.61 -8.13
C VAL A 547 -37.01 9.01 -9.47
N PHE A 548 -37.83 8.17 -10.09
CA PHE A 548 -37.50 7.51 -11.36
C PHE A 548 -38.04 8.25 -12.60
N LYS A 549 -38.75 9.37 -12.43
CA LYS A 549 -39.33 10.08 -13.58
C LYS A 549 -38.22 10.71 -14.42
N THR A 550 -38.25 10.43 -15.72
CA THR A 550 -37.37 11.07 -16.70
C THR A 550 -37.59 12.58 -16.66
N ALA A 551 -36.52 13.36 -16.51
CA ALA A 551 -36.59 14.81 -16.66
C ALA A 551 -37.13 15.13 -18.07
N ALA A 552 -38.18 15.94 -18.17
CA ALA A 552 -38.75 16.32 -19.45
C ALA A 552 -37.66 16.98 -20.31
N THR A 553 -37.36 16.39 -21.47
CA THR A 553 -36.52 17.05 -22.47
C THR A 553 -37.19 18.38 -22.82
N PRO A 554 -36.55 19.55 -22.63
CA PRO A 554 -37.12 20.79 -23.15
C PRO A 554 -37.34 20.61 -24.66
N PRO A 555 -38.49 21.04 -25.20
CA PRO A 555 -38.74 20.94 -26.63
C PRO A 555 -37.61 21.64 -27.38
N ARG A 556 -37.08 20.95 -28.39
CA ARG A 556 -35.97 21.42 -29.25
C ARG A 556 -36.27 22.74 -29.93
#